data_AF-A0A238L0U0-F1
#
_entry.id   AF-A0A238L0U0-F1
#
_cell.length_a   1.000
_cell.length_b   1.000
_cell.length_c   1.000
_cell.angle_alpha   90.00
_cell.angle_beta   90.00
_cell.angle_gamma   90.00
#
_symmetry.space_group_name_H-M   'P 1'
#
loop_
_entity.id
_entity.type
_entity.pdbx_description
1 polymer ?
#
loop_
_entity_poly.entity_id
_entity_poly.type
_entity_poly.pdbx_seq_one_letter_code
_entity_poly.pdbx_strand_id
1 'polypeptide(L)' 'MSAPSTNLTTQTRRHRPALFAIAAVSFVAGALLTGLVGHVMDEGSAPEGAEVQIDGRTGLPASGD' A
#
# COMPACT_ATOMS: atom_id res chain seq x y z
N MET A 1 -24.53 -3.02 -40.27
CA MET A 1 -23.65 -2.93 -39.10
C MET A 1 -23.90 -1.59 -38.43
N SER A 2 -24.41 -1.57 -37.19
CA SER A 2 -24.61 -0.36 -36.40
C SER A 2 -23.27 0.24 -35.99
N ALA A 3 -23.13 1.56 -36.09
CA ALA A 3 -21.88 2.27 -35.87
C ALA A 3 -21.18 1.89 -34.54
N PRO A 4 -19.83 1.82 -34.50
CA PRO A 4 -19.06 1.38 -33.33
C PRO A 4 -19.30 2.20 -32.05
N SER A 5 -19.81 3.43 -32.19
CA SER A 5 -19.98 4.38 -31.10
C SER A 5 -21.34 4.35 -30.40
N THR A 6 -22.35 3.65 -30.95
CA THR A 6 -23.74 3.75 -30.49
C THR A 6 -23.98 3.27 -29.06
N ASN A 7 -23.10 2.40 -28.50
CA ASN A 7 -23.30 1.80 -27.17
C ASN A 7 -22.40 2.36 -26.06
N LEU A 8 -21.41 3.23 -26.37
CA LEU A 8 -20.45 3.72 -25.38
C LEU A 8 -21.13 4.55 -24.29
N THR A 9 -22.06 5.43 -24.65
CA THR A 9 -22.75 6.31 -23.71
C THR A 9 -23.59 5.54 -22.69
N THR A 10 -24.28 4.50 -23.15
CA THR A 10 -25.08 3.58 -22.31
C THR A 10 -24.18 2.78 -21.38
N GLN A 11 -23.07 2.25 -21.89
CA GLN A 11 -22.10 1.49 -21.12
C GLN A 11 -21.44 2.36 -20.04
N THR A 12 -20.96 3.55 -20.37
CA THR A 12 -20.39 4.48 -19.39
C THR A 12 -21.39 4.83 -18.29
N ARG A 13 -22.67 5.09 -18.63
CA ARG A 13 -23.71 5.37 -17.61
C ARG A 13 -23.96 4.17 -16.70
N ARG A 14 -23.93 2.96 -17.23
CA ARG A 14 -24.17 1.71 -16.47
C ARG A 14 -23.02 1.38 -15.51
N HIS A 15 -21.77 1.61 -15.92
CA HIS A 15 -20.58 1.24 -15.13
C HIS A 15 -20.08 2.34 -14.20
N ARG A 16 -20.48 3.60 -14.41
CA ARG A 16 -20.12 4.73 -13.54
C ARG A 16 -20.32 4.47 -12.04
N PRO A 17 -21.45 3.90 -11.57
CA PRO A 17 -21.64 3.60 -10.16
C PRO A 17 -20.65 2.56 -9.64
N ALA A 18 -20.37 1.51 -10.42
CA ALA A 18 -19.41 0.48 -10.04
C ALA A 18 -17.97 1.02 -9.98
N LEU A 19 -17.57 1.84 -10.96
CA LEU A 19 -16.27 2.51 -10.95
C LEU A 19 -16.13 3.44 -9.74
N PHE A 20 -17.20 4.17 -9.40
CA PHE A 20 -17.20 5.03 -8.21
C PHE A 20 -17.08 4.22 -6.92
N ALA A 21 -17.80 3.11 -6.80
CA ALA A 21 -17.72 2.23 -5.63
C ALA A 21 -16.31 1.65 -5.46
N ILE A 22 -15.68 1.19 -6.55
CA ILE A 22 -14.30 0.71 -6.54
C ILE A 22 -13.36 1.84 -6.09
N ALA A 23 -13.50 3.05 -6.66
CA ALA A 23 -12.67 4.19 -6.26
C ALA A 23 -12.83 4.53 -4.77
N ALA A 24 -14.07 4.53 -4.26
CA ALA A 24 -14.35 4.81 -2.85
C ALA A 24 -13.74 3.76 -1.92
N VAL A 25 -13.89 2.47 -2.24
CA VAL A 25 -13.31 1.38 -1.44
C VAL A 25 -11.79 1.45 -1.45
N SER A 26 -11.18 1.66 -2.61
CA SER A 26 -9.72 1.80 -2.73
C SER A 26 -9.20 3.00 -1.93
N PHE A 27 -9.95 4.11 -1.91
CA PHE A 27 -9.59 5.28 -1.10
C PHE A 27 -9.60 4.97 0.39
N VAL A 28 -10.66 4.33 0.89
CA VAL A 28 -10.76 3.94 2.31
C VAL A 28 -9.66 2.96 2.68
N ALA A 29 -9.42 1.94 1.84
CA ALA A 29 -8.36 0.97 2.07
C ALA A 29 -6.98 1.64 2.11
N GLY A 30 -6.71 2.57 1.19
CA GLY A 30 -5.49 3.38 1.18
C GLY A 30 -5.33 4.20 2.47
N ALA A 31 -6.40 4.88 2.91
CA ALA A 31 -6.37 5.67 4.14
C ALA A 31 -6.10 4.80 5.39
N LEU A 32 -6.73 3.63 5.47
CA LEU A 32 -6.49 2.68 6.56
C LEU A 32 -5.04 2.16 6.55
N LEU A 33 -4.51 1.83 5.36
CA LEU A 33 -3.12 1.39 5.24
C LEU A 33 -2.14 2.48 5.65
N THR A 34 -2.35 3.72 5.21
CA THR A 34 -1.51 4.85 5.62
C THR A 34 -1.58 5.08 7.13
N GLY A 35 -2.78 5.01 7.72
CA GLY A 35 -2.96 5.11 9.16
C GLY A 35 -2.23 4.00 9.92
N LEU A 36 -2.32 2.75 9.44
CA LEU A 36 -1.61 1.61 10.04
C LEU A 36 -0.09 1.77 9.96
N VAL A 37 0.45 2.18 8.80
CA VAL A 37 1.88 2.44 8.66
C VAL A 37 2.33 3.53 9.62
N GLY A 38 1.59 4.64 9.70
CA GLY A 38 1.89 5.72 10.64
C GLY A 38 1.90 5.23 12.09
N HIS A 39 0.91 4.43 12.47
CA HIS A 39 0.83 3.83 13.81
C HIS A 39 2.00 2.89 14.12
N VAL A 40 2.38 2.01 13.18
CA VAL A 40 3.53 1.11 13.34
C VAL A 40 4.85 1.87 13.43
N MET A 41 4.98 3.02 12.76
CA MET A 41 6.17 3.86 12.89
C MET A 41 6.21 4.60 14.24
N ASP A 42 5.05 4.98 14.78
CA ASP A 42 4.95 5.67 16.08
C ASP A 42 5.15 4.72 17.26
N GLU A 43 4.56 3.51 17.19
CA GLU A 43 4.69 2.48 18.23
C GLU A 43 5.87 1.54 18.01
N GLY A 44 6.52 1.62 16.85
CA GLY A 44 7.66 0.79 16.50
C GLY A 44 8.84 1.11 17.42
N SER A 45 9.08 0.25 18.41
CA SER A 45 10.33 0.26 19.17
C SER A 45 11.51 0.29 18.20
N ALA A 46 12.47 1.20 18.43
CA ALA A 46 13.76 1.12 17.74
C ALA A 46 14.29 -0.32 17.87
N PRO A 47 14.91 -0.89 16.82
CA PRO A 47 15.41 -2.26 16.90
C PRO A 47 16.32 -2.39 18.11
N GLU A 48 15.96 -3.25 19.06
CA GLU A 48 16.82 -3.53 20.20
C GLU A 48 18.11 -4.18 19.68
N GLY A 49 19.24 -3.50 19.87
CA GLY A 49 20.53 -3.92 19.33
C GLY A 49 20.87 -3.30 17.96
N ALA A 50 20.22 -2.22 17.53
CA ALA A 50 20.64 -1.43 16.35
C ALA A 50 22.09 -0.92 16.44
N GLU A 51 22.61 -0.81 17.66
CA GLU A 51 24.00 -0.43 17.95
C GLU A 51 24.98 -1.59 17.69
N VAL A 52 24.51 -2.84 17.78
CA VAL A 52 25.33 -4.04 17.63
C VAL A 52 25.10 -4.61 16.23
N GLN A 53 25.99 -4.24 15.31
CA GLN A 53 25.97 -4.80 13.97
C GLN A 53 26.47 -6.24 14.02
N ILE A 54 25.72 -7.21 13.52
CA ILE A 54 26.12 -8.63 13.49
C ILE A 54 26.78 -8.94 12.15
N ASP A 55 27.97 -9.54 12.17
CA ASP A 55 28.61 -10.04 10.95
C ASP A 55 27.87 -11.26 10.41
N GLY A 56 27.32 -11.13 9.20
CA GLY A 56 26.55 -12.19 8.53
C GLY A 56 27.36 -13.44 8.16
N ARG A 57 28.69 -13.41 8.26
CA ARG A 57 29.55 -14.59 8.03
C ARG A 57 29.76 -15.42 9.29
N THR A 58 29.80 -14.77 10.46
CA THR A 58 30.23 -15.39 11.73
C THR A 58 29.14 -15.43 12.80
N GLY A 59 28.12 -14.57 12.71
CA GLY A 59 27.08 -14.43 13.72
C GLY A 59 27.55 -13.74 15.01
N LEU A 60 28.76 -13.20 15.01
CA LEU A 60 29.33 -12.44 16.13
C LEU A 60 29.09 -10.94 15.93
N PRO A 61 29.18 -10.12 17.00
CA PRO A 61 29.25 -8.68 16.87
C PRO A 61 30.39 -8.29 15.91
N ALA A 62 30.09 -7.45 14.93
CA ALA A 62 31.08 -6.80 14.11
C ALA A 62 31.96 -5.95 15.03
N SER A 63 33.19 -6.41 15.27
CA SER A 63 34.19 -5.61 15.96
C SER A 63 34.46 -4.38 15.11
N GLY A 64 34.02 -3.21 15.59
CA GLY A 64 34.33 -1.93 14.96
C GLY A 64 35.81 -1.61 15.15
N ASP A 65 36.53 -1.55 14.03
CA ASP A 65 37.71 -0.70 13.85
C ASP A 65 37.30 0.54 13.04
#